data_AF-A0A534ZQW2-F1
#
_entry.id   AF-A0A534ZQW2-F1
#
_cell.length_a   1.000
_cell.length_b   1.000
_cell.length_c   1.000
_cell.angle_alpha   90.00
_cell.angle_beta   90.00
_cell.angle_gamma   90.00
#
_symmetry.space_group_name_H-M   'P 1'
#
loop_
_entity.id
_entity.type
_entity.pdbx_description
1 polymer ?
#
loop_
_entity_poly.entity_id
_entity_poly.type
_entity_poly.pdbx_seq_one_letter_code
_entity_poly.pdbx_strand_id
1 'polypeptide(L)'
;MTAAVFLSYWTALRFVAPDLDFGTLAGTAIVLHVCDAIMCRLVAHNNGYPKGLWTVLGLVAGLWAVTILILLPRRDGATPAPARLP
;
A
#
# COMPACT_ATOMS: atom_id res chain seq x y z
N MET A 1 -7.87 -23.16 4.62
CA MET A 1 -7.47 -21.90 5.28
C MET A 1 -8.71 -21.04 5.41
N THR A 2 -9.01 -20.45 6.57
CA THR A 2 -10.21 -19.60 6.73
C THR A 2 -9.96 -18.21 6.14
N ALA A 3 -11.02 -17.50 5.74
CA ALA A 3 -10.91 -16.14 5.18
C ALA A 3 -10.27 -15.16 6.18
N ALA A 4 -10.61 -15.28 7.48
CA ALA A 4 -10.02 -14.48 8.56
C ALA A 4 -8.50 -14.70 8.68
N VAL A 5 -8.05 -15.96 8.65
CA VAL A 5 -6.61 -16.29 8.71
C VAL A 5 -5.89 -15.71 7.50
N PHE A 6 -6.42 -15.89 6.29
CA PHE A 6 -5.85 -15.30 5.08
C PHE A 6 -5.75 -13.78 5.20
N LEU A 7 -6.84 -13.10 5.54
CA LEU A 7 -6.89 -11.65 5.62
C LEU A 7 -5.94 -11.09 6.68
N SER A 8 -5.82 -11.77 7.83
CA SER A 8 -4.92 -11.36 8.92
C SER A 8 -3.44 -11.42 8.54
N TYR A 9 -3.02 -12.42 7.74
CA TYR A 9 -1.65 -12.49 7.24
C TYR A 9 -1.43 -11.55 6.05
N TRP A 10 -2.42 -11.44 5.15
CA TRP A 10 -2.35 -10.57 3.98
C TRP A 10 -2.10 -9.10 4.35
N THR A 11 -2.81 -8.63 5.38
CA THR A 11 -2.70 -7.26 5.91
C THR A 11 -1.63 -7.10 6.99
N ALA A 12 -0.89 -8.16 7.32
CA ALA A 12 0.02 -8.25 8.46
C ALA A 12 -0.61 -7.96 9.85
N LEU A 13 -1.94 -7.79 9.94
CA LEU A 13 -2.64 -7.56 11.20
C LEU A 13 -2.45 -8.71 12.20
N ARG A 14 -2.16 -9.92 11.73
CA ARG A 14 -1.82 -11.04 12.61
C ARG A 14 -0.63 -10.75 13.52
N PHE A 15 0.32 -9.90 13.08
CA PHE A 15 1.51 -9.54 13.84
C PHE A 15 1.30 -8.32 14.76
N VAL A 16 0.34 -7.46 14.43
CA VAL A 16 0.08 -6.20 15.15
C VAL A 16 -1.04 -6.34 16.17
N ALA A 17 -2.12 -7.01 15.77
CA ALA A 17 -3.35 -7.18 16.55
C ALA A 17 -3.92 -8.59 16.27
N PRO A 18 -3.35 -9.65 16.89
CA PRO A 18 -3.68 -11.03 16.59
C PRO A 18 -5.10 -11.45 16.98
N ASP A 19 -5.73 -10.74 17.92
CA ASP A 19 -6.97 -11.13 18.59
C ASP A 19 -8.21 -10.35 18.10
N LEU A 20 -8.13 -9.78 16.89
CA LEU A 20 -9.27 -9.08 16.28
C LEU A 20 -10.38 -10.07 15.90
N ASP A 21 -11.62 -9.74 16.27
CA ASP A 21 -12.79 -10.39 15.69
C ASP A 21 -12.86 -10.15 14.18
N PHE A 22 -13.62 -10.98 13.47
CA PHE A 22 -13.68 -10.91 12.01
C PHE A 22 -14.22 -9.59 11.46
N GLY A 23 -15.22 -8.98 12.12
CA GLY A 23 -15.81 -7.72 11.67
C GLY A 23 -14.83 -6.57 11.79
N THR A 24 -14.16 -6.48 12.93
CA THR A 24 -13.10 -5.49 13.18
C THR A 24 -11.92 -5.74 12.24
N LEU A 25 -11.49 -6.99 12.05
CA LEU A 25 -10.42 -7.36 11.11
C LEU A 25 -10.73 -6.90 9.69
N ALA A 26 -11.94 -7.17 9.19
CA ALA A 26 -12.36 -6.78 7.86
C ALA A 26 -12.41 -5.25 7.69
N GLY A 27 -12.97 -4.55 8.69
CA GLY A 27 -13.01 -3.08 8.68
C GLY A 27 -11.62 -2.46 8.67
N THR A 28 -10.73 -2.91 9.55
CA THR A 28 -9.34 -2.45 9.59
C THR A 28 -8.60 -2.76 8.30
N ALA A 29 -8.77 -3.97 7.74
CA ALA A 29 -8.17 -4.35 6.46
C ALA A 29 -8.57 -3.42 5.31
N ILE A 30 -9.85 -3.06 5.21
CA ILE A 30 -10.35 -2.13 4.19
C ILE A 30 -9.69 -0.76 4.36
N VAL A 31 -9.66 -0.23 5.58
CA VAL A 31 -9.05 1.08 5.85
C VAL A 31 -7.56 1.07 5.50
N LEU A 32 -6.83 0.03 5.89
CA LEU A 32 -5.41 -0.13 5.54
C LEU A 32 -5.21 -0.13 4.02
N HIS A 33 -5.99 -0.91 3.27
CA HIS A 33 -5.89 -0.96 1.81
C HIS A 33 -6.23 0.39 1.15
N VAL A 34 -7.15 1.17 1.71
CA VAL A 34 -7.43 2.54 1.23
C VAL A 34 -6.23 3.46 1.48
N CYS A 35 -5.61 3.40 2.66
CA CYS A 35 -4.38 4.13 2.95
C CYS A 35 -3.25 3.72 2.00
N ASP A 36 -3.08 2.41 1.76
CA ASP A 36 -2.08 1.85 0.85
C ASP A 36 -2.32 2.30 -0.60
N ALA A 37 -3.57 2.34 -1.06
CA ALA A 37 -3.93 2.88 -2.37
C ALA A 37 -3.51 4.35 -2.54
N ILE A 38 -3.74 5.17 -1.51
CA ILE A 38 -3.34 6.59 -1.50
C ILE A 38 -1.81 6.71 -1.52
N MET A 39 -1.11 5.94 -0.67
CA MET A 39 0.36 5.91 -0.63
C MET A 39 0.94 5.48 -1.97
N CYS A 40 0.43 4.39 -2.56
CA CYS A 40 0.84 3.94 -3.87
C CYS A 40 0.62 4.99 -4.96
N ARG A 41 -0.51 5.71 -4.94
CA ARG A 41 -0.78 6.80 -5.89
C ARG A 41 0.26 7.92 -5.80
N LEU A 42 0.62 8.32 -4.58
CA LEU A 42 1.58 9.39 -4.32
C LEU A 42 3.00 8.98 -4.73
N VAL A 43 3.46 7.81 -4.28
CA VAL A 43 4.80 7.31 -4.61
C VAL A 43 4.92 7.05 -6.10
N ALA A 44 3.90 6.49 -6.75
CA ALA A 44 3.92 6.23 -8.18
C ALA A 44 4.05 7.54 -8.98
N HIS A 45 3.30 8.58 -8.62
CA HIS A 45 3.44 9.89 -9.24
C HIS A 45 4.87 10.43 -9.12
N ASN A 46 5.43 10.39 -7.91
CA ASN A 46 6.73 10.98 -7.64
C ASN A 46 7.89 10.18 -8.26
N ASN A 47 7.69 8.87 -8.50
CA ASN A 47 8.69 7.98 -9.07
C ASN A 47 8.53 7.75 -10.59
N GLY A 48 7.57 8.42 -11.24
CA GLY A 48 7.35 8.31 -12.69
C GLY A 48 6.61 7.04 -13.13
N TYR A 49 5.83 6.42 -12.22
CA TYR A 49 4.98 5.28 -12.49
C TYR A 49 3.51 5.68 -12.72
N PRO A 50 2.71 4.85 -13.44
CA PRO A 50 1.31 5.14 -13.70
C PRO A 50 0.47 5.15 -12.41
N LYS A 51 -0.06 6.33 -12.05
CA LYS A 51 -0.84 6.55 -10.82
C LYS A 51 -2.00 5.57 -10.67
N GLY A 52 -2.81 5.42 -11.71
CA GLY A 52 -4.04 4.61 -11.68
C GLY A 52 -3.75 3.14 -11.40
N LEU A 53 -2.79 2.56 -12.11
CA LEU A 53 -2.38 1.17 -11.92
C LEU A 53 -1.92 0.93 -10.48
N TRP A 54 -1.02 1.77 -9.97
CA TRP A 54 -0.52 1.59 -8.60
C TRP A 54 -1.55 1.89 -7.53
N THR A 55 -2.53 2.77 -7.78
CA THR A 55 -3.65 2.99 -6.86
C THR A 55 -4.49 1.72 -6.72
N VAL A 56 -4.82 1.07 -7.84
CA VAL A 56 -5.59 -0.19 -7.84
C VAL A 56 -4.80 -1.32 -7.19
N LEU A 57 -3.49 -1.41 -7.48
CA LEU A 57 -2.62 -2.40 -6.84
C LEU A 57 -2.55 -2.18 -5.32
N GLY A 58 -2.42 -0.94 -4.85
CA GLY A 58 -2.47 -0.62 -3.42
C GLY A 58 -3.81 -0.99 -2.77
N LEU A 59 -4.93 -0.80 -3.47
CA LEU A 59 -6.26 -1.17 -2.94
C LEU A 59 -6.47 -2.69 -2.82
N VAL A 60 -5.88 -3.48 -3.72
CA VAL A 60 -6.08 -4.94 -3.74
C VAL A 60 -4.99 -5.67 -2.94
N ALA A 61 -3.74 -5.27 -3.13
CA ALA A 61 -2.58 -5.91 -2.51
C ALA A 61 -2.07 -5.22 -1.24
N GLY A 62 -2.58 -4.03 -0.92
CA GLY A 62 -2.28 -3.33 0.32
C GLY A 62 -0.78 -3.07 0.47
N LEU A 63 -0.30 -3.35 1.68
CA LEU A 63 1.09 -3.20 2.12
C LEU A 63 2.12 -3.78 1.14
N TRP A 64 1.81 -4.90 0.49
CA TRP A 64 2.75 -5.55 -0.43
C TRP A 64 3.00 -4.71 -1.68
N ALA A 65 1.96 -4.08 -2.24
CA ALA A 65 2.12 -3.18 -3.37
C ALA A 65 2.91 -1.92 -2.98
N VAL A 66 2.65 -1.36 -1.79
CA VAL A 66 3.39 -0.21 -1.27
C VAL A 66 4.87 -0.56 -1.12
N THR A 67 5.17 -1.70 -0.52
CA THR A 67 6.55 -2.16 -0.30
C THR A 67 7.31 -2.32 -1.61
N ILE A 68 6.72 -3.01 -2.59
CA ILE A 68 7.33 -3.18 -3.91
C ILE A 68 7.57 -1.82 -4.57
N LEU A 69 6.57 -0.93 -4.55
CA LEU A 69 6.68 0.38 -5.19
C LEU A 69 7.76 1.27 -4.57
N ILE A 70 7.97 1.19 -3.26
CA ILE A 70 9.03 1.92 -2.55
C ILE A 70 10.42 1.39 -2.93
N LEU A 71 10.56 0.07 -3.07
CA LEU A 71 11.83 -0.57 -3.43
C LEU A 71 12.17 -0.42 -4.92
N LEU A 72 11.18 -0.16 -5.76
CA LEU A 72 11.40 0.05 -7.18
C LEU A 72 12.20 1.35 -7.43
N PRO A 73 13.20 1.31 -8.34
CA PRO A 73 13.96 2.50 -8.68
C PRO A 73 13.07 3.54 -9.36
N ARG A 74 13.44 4.79 -9.17
CA ARG A 74 12.80 5.93 -9.84
C ARG A 74 13.01 5.83 -11.36
N ARG A 75 11.96 6.07 -12.16
CA ARG A 75 12.02 6.02 -13.64
C ARG A 75 12.42 7.37 -14.23
N ASP A 76 12.96 7.35 -15.45
CA ASP A 76 13.50 8.52 -16.18
C ASP A 76 12.46 9.60 -16.59
N GLY A 77 11.22 9.52 -16.10
CA GLY A 77 10.16 10.53 -16.28
C GLY A 77 9.62 11.10 -14.97
N ALA A 78 10.31 10.86 -13.85
CA ALA A 78 9.86 11.24 -12.52
C ALA A 78 10.04 12.74 -12.24
N THR A 79 9.01 13.40 -11.70
CA THR A 79 9.01 14.85 -11.39
C THR A 79 10.21 15.23 -10.52
N PRO A 80 11.16 16.07 -11.00
CA PRO A 80 12.41 16.37 -10.29
C PRO A 80 12.16 16.71 -8.83
N ALA A 81 13.02 16.22 -7.93
CA ALA A 81 12.96 16.63 -6.53
C ALA A 81 13.07 18.16 -6.47
N PRO A 82 12.30 18.84 -5.61
CA PRO A 82 12.41 20.29 -5.47
C PRO A 82 13.87 20.63 -5.14
N ALA A 83 14.43 21.60 -5.88
CA ALA A 83 15.79 22.06 -5.63
C ALA A 83 15.90 22.48 -4.16
N ARG A 84 16.89 21.94 -3.44
CA ARG A 84 17.19 22.43 -2.09
C ARG A 84 17.63 23.89 -2.25
N LEU A 85 16.87 24.81 -1.65
CA LEU A 85 17.29 26.21 -1.58
C LEU A 85 18.59 26.30 -0.77
N PRO A 86 19.53 27.19 -1.15
CA PRO A 86 20.82 27.36 -0.49
C PRO A 86 20.70 27.78 0.98
#